data_AF-A0A497C480-F1
#
_entry.id   AF-A0A497C480-F1
#
_cell.length_a   1.000
_cell.length_b   1.000
_cell.length_c   1.000
_cell.angle_alpha   90.00
_cell.angle_beta   90.00
_cell.angle_gamma   90.00
#
_symmetry.space_group_name_H-M   'P 1'
#
loop_
_entity.id
_entity.type
_entity.pdbx_description
1 polymer ?
#
loop_
_entity_poly.entity_id
_entity_poly.type
_entity_poly.pdbx_seq_one_letter_code
_entity_poly.pdbx_strand_id
1 'polypeptide(L)'
;MRRTADIWMVVVLVFLLGLAGCNFGGEDGPLSLEEAVQAGVQATLTKEAWLTGVEEARMTAIAADSVSPGSGQQEEEAPLTTATPTLRPTVQPSLTPTLKPAVAHVQFPGGIKEKVDTYVKDRDSSEYAADGITYGDDYRNNVLERPFTSEVMVYQGGLDIIRVNLKVGPTWTYAIIYLADNLPTTGTMKYGLELDLDENGRGDYLIQASLPTSLEWNVDNVQVYEDKDEDVGGKSPMRNDPPDETLNGYETLVFDSGEGADPDLAWVRRNPDELNSLQIAFKTELVGDTGYMWSAWSDDSYQALDLWDYHDHFSIESAGSPYPGSPYYPIKRVFSFDSTCRSYYGFKPKGNEPGLCGSK
;
A
#
# COMPACT_ATOMS: atom_id res chain seq x y z
N MET A 1 -40.02 18.02 22.16
CA MET A 1 -40.80 17.69 20.95
C MET A 1 -40.72 18.73 19.82
N ARG A 2 -39.66 19.55 19.73
CA ARG A 2 -39.52 20.57 18.67
C ARG A 2 -38.18 20.56 17.93
N ARG A 3 -37.35 19.50 18.11
CA ARG A 3 -36.01 19.38 17.50
C ARG A 3 -35.90 18.31 16.40
N THR A 4 -36.90 17.43 16.25
CA THR A 4 -36.89 16.36 15.25
C THR A 4 -37.46 16.80 13.90
N ALA A 5 -38.20 17.91 13.85
CA ALA A 5 -38.74 18.46 12.61
C ALA A 5 -37.68 19.21 11.77
N ASP A 6 -36.69 19.84 12.42
CA ASP A 6 -35.67 20.64 11.73
C ASP A 6 -34.61 19.76 11.03
N ILE A 7 -34.30 18.59 11.59
CA ILE A 7 -33.30 17.68 10.99
C ILE A 7 -33.83 17.05 9.69
N TRP A 8 -35.12 16.69 9.66
CA TRP A 8 -35.73 16.15 8.43
C TRP A 8 -35.85 17.22 7.33
N MET A 9 -36.05 18.48 7.68
CA MET A 9 -36.05 19.56 6.68
C MET A 9 -34.66 19.80 6.09
N VAL A 10 -33.59 19.70 6.89
CA VAL A 10 -32.21 19.85 6.40
C VAL A 10 -31.78 18.64 5.57
N VAL A 11 -32.14 17.42 5.94
CA VAL A 11 -31.83 16.21 5.16
C VAL A 11 -32.55 16.23 3.81
N VAL A 12 -33.82 16.67 3.76
CA VAL A 12 -34.55 16.82 2.49
C VAL A 12 -33.99 17.98 1.66
N LEU A 13 -33.55 19.08 2.28
CA LEU A 13 -32.92 20.20 1.56
C LEU A 13 -31.55 19.83 0.98
N VAL A 14 -30.74 19.02 1.69
CA VAL A 14 -29.44 18.52 1.21
C VAL A 14 -29.63 17.45 0.12
N PHE A 15 -30.67 16.61 0.22
CA PHE A 15 -31.01 15.68 -0.86
C PHE A 15 -31.53 16.39 -2.12
N LEU A 16 -32.33 17.45 -1.95
CA LEU A 16 -32.83 18.26 -3.07
C LEU A 16 -31.75 19.16 -3.69
N LEU A 17 -30.78 19.64 -2.91
CA LEU A 17 -29.61 20.39 -3.43
C LEU A 17 -28.55 19.46 -4.04
N GLY A 18 -28.39 18.23 -3.53
CA GLY A 18 -27.52 17.21 -4.12
C GLY A 18 -28.02 16.68 -5.47
N LEU A 19 -29.34 16.61 -5.67
CA LEU A 19 -29.95 16.25 -6.96
C LEU A 19 -29.98 17.41 -7.97
N ALA A 20 -29.69 18.65 -7.55
CA ALA A 20 -29.61 19.81 -8.43
C ALA A 20 -28.16 20.14 -8.89
N GLY A 21 -27.14 19.44 -8.39
CA GLY A 21 -25.73 19.81 -8.58
C GLY A 21 -24.93 19.02 -9.62
N CYS A 22 -25.36 17.82 -10.00
CA CYS A 22 -24.72 17.03 -11.07
C CYS A 22 -25.78 16.50 -12.02
N ASN A 23 -26.36 17.42 -12.79
CA ASN A 23 -27.18 17.03 -13.93
C ASN A 23 -26.21 16.54 -15.03
N PHE A 24 -25.89 15.25 -15.05
CA PHE A 24 -25.34 14.57 -16.23
C PHE A 24 -26.45 14.40 -17.29
N GLY A 25 -27.19 15.48 -17.55
CA GLY A 25 -28.08 15.60 -18.69
C GLY A 25 -27.30 16.25 -19.80
N GLY A 26 -27.03 15.49 -20.87
CA GLY A 26 -26.74 16.12 -22.16
C GLY A 26 -27.97 16.92 -22.60
N GLU A 27 -27.83 17.75 -23.64
CA GLU A 27 -28.92 18.60 -24.16
C GLU A 27 -30.21 17.83 -24.53
N ASP A 28 -30.17 16.48 -24.56
CA ASP A 28 -31.29 15.59 -24.94
C ASP A 28 -31.89 14.72 -23.80
N GLY A 29 -31.45 14.84 -22.53
CA GLY A 29 -32.03 14.10 -21.39
C GLY A 29 -31.02 13.26 -20.58
N PRO A 30 -31.48 12.43 -19.62
CA PRO A 30 -30.61 11.58 -18.81
C PRO A 30 -29.90 10.55 -19.71
N LEU A 31 -28.58 10.45 -19.57
CA LEU A 31 -27.77 9.49 -20.32
C LEU A 31 -28.36 8.08 -20.18
N SER A 32 -28.52 7.40 -21.30
CA SER A 32 -28.76 5.96 -21.30
C SER A 32 -27.61 5.24 -20.60
N LEU A 33 -27.88 4.05 -20.07
CA LEU A 33 -26.85 3.24 -19.40
C LEU A 33 -25.61 3.03 -20.31
N GLU A 34 -25.83 2.91 -21.62
CA GLU A 34 -24.78 2.73 -22.60
C GLU A 34 -23.91 3.99 -22.76
N GLU A 35 -24.52 5.17 -22.78
CA GLU A 35 -23.80 6.46 -22.82
C GLU A 35 -23.06 6.75 -21.51
N ALA A 36 -23.61 6.36 -20.36
CA ALA A 36 -22.95 6.48 -19.07
C ALA A 36 -21.72 5.57 -18.96
N VAL A 37 -21.83 4.33 -19.45
CA VAL A 37 -20.69 3.39 -19.53
C VAL A 37 -19.63 3.92 -20.50
N GLN A 38 -20.04 4.45 -21.65
CA GLN A 38 -19.12 4.98 -22.65
C GLN A 38 -18.39 6.24 -22.14
N ALA A 39 -19.08 7.11 -21.40
CA ALA A 39 -18.47 8.26 -20.72
C ALA A 39 -17.50 7.83 -19.62
N GLY A 40 -17.84 6.80 -18.83
CA GLY A 40 -16.94 6.22 -17.83
C GLY A 40 -15.68 5.62 -18.44
N VAL A 41 -15.79 4.87 -19.54
CA VAL A 41 -14.65 4.29 -20.26
C VAL A 41 -13.76 5.39 -20.86
N GLN A 42 -14.34 6.44 -21.44
CA GLN A 42 -13.58 7.60 -21.94
C GLN A 42 -12.83 8.32 -20.81
N ALA A 43 -13.45 8.48 -19.63
CA ALA A 43 -12.80 9.08 -18.47
C ALA A 43 -11.59 8.26 -18.00
N THR A 44 -11.69 6.93 -17.97
CA THR A 44 -10.57 6.04 -17.62
C THR A 44 -9.44 6.09 -18.64
N LEU A 45 -9.77 6.07 -19.94
CA LEU A 45 -8.78 6.21 -21.01
C LEU A 45 -8.05 7.55 -20.97
N THR A 46 -8.74 8.63 -20.60
CA THR A 46 -8.09 9.94 -20.40
C THR A 46 -7.18 9.98 -19.17
N LYS A 47 -7.47 9.21 -18.12
CA LYS A 47 -6.60 9.08 -16.95
C LYS A 47 -5.32 8.32 -17.30
N GLU A 48 -5.41 7.22 -18.03
CA GLU A 48 -4.24 6.47 -18.50
C GLU A 48 -3.39 7.31 -19.46
N ALA A 49 -4.02 7.98 -20.43
CA ALA A 49 -3.32 8.89 -21.35
C ALA A 49 -2.64 10.06 -20.61
N TRP A 50 -3.27 10.58 -19.56
CA TRP A 50 -2.66 11.61 -18.71
C TRP A 50 -1.47 11.08 -17.92
N LEU A 51 -1.57 9.89 -17.32
CA LEU A 51 -0.46 9.24 -16.61
C LEU A 51 0.73 8.95 -17.55
N THR A 52 0.47 8.46 -18.76
CA THR A 52 1.50 8.29 -19.79
C THR A 52 2.16 9.63 -20.16
N GLY A 53 1.37 10.69 -20.35
CA GLY A 53 1.91 12.03 -20.65
C GLY A 53 2.75 12.61 -19.50
N VAL A 54 2.38 12.34 -18.25
CA VAL A 54 3.18 12.74 -17.07
C VAL A 54 4.51 12.00 -17.03
N GLU A 55 4.52 10.70 -17.32
CA GLU A 55 5.76 9.91 -17.32
C GLU A 55 6.68 10.28 -18.50
N GLU A 56 6.13 10.56 -19.69
CA GLU A 56 6.89 11.09 -20.82
C GLU A 56 7.49 12.48 -20.52
N ALA A 57 6.74 13.36 -19.84
CA ALA A 57 7.23 14.66 -19.41
C ALA A 57 8.35 14.53 -18.37
N ARG A 58 8.23 13.57 -17.44
CA ARG A 58 9.27 13.25 -16.44
C ARG A 58 10.55 12.75 -17.11
N MET A 59 10.45 11.82 -18.05
CA MET A 59 11.60 11.31 -18.82
C MET A 59 12.28 12.40 -19.64
N THR A 60 11.49 13.32 -20.22
CA THR A 60 12.00 14.48 -20.96
C THR A 60 12.74 15.46 -20.04
N ALA A 61 12.23 15.69 -18.83
CA ALA A 61 12.89 16.55 -17.83
C ALA A 61 14.22 15.97 -17.35
N ILE A 62 14.29 14.66 -17.11
CA ILE A 62 15.53 13.95 -16.74
C ILE A 62 16.55 14.02 -17.87
N ALA A 63 16.12 13.89 -19.13
CA ALA A 63 16.99 14.03 -20.30
C ALA A 63 17.55 15.45 -20.44
N ALA A 64 16.74 16.48 -20.18
CA ALA A 64 17.17 17.88 -20.24
C ALA A 64 18.22 18.24 -19.17
N ASP A 65 18.13 17.67 -17.98
CA ASP A 65 19.11 17.89 -16.89
C ASP A 65 20.47 17.21 -17.14
N SER A 66 20.53 16.27 -18.09
CA SER A 66 21.78 15.57 -18.46
C SER A 66 22.65 16.32 -19.49
N VAL A 67 22.25 17.51 -19.94
CA VAL A 67 23.00 18.32 -20.92
C VAL A 67 23.67 19.52 -20.26
N SER A 68 24.98 19.40 -20.01
CA SER A 68 25.84 20.50 -19.55
C SER A 68 26.09 21.53 -20.68
N PRO A 69 26.19 22.85 -20.39
CA PRO A 69 26.03 23.88 -21.42
C PRO A 69 27.34 24.15 -22.18
N GLY A 70 27.34 23.83 -23.48
CA GLY A 70 28.40 24.17 -24.43
C GLY A 70 27.86 24.94 -25.64
N SER A 71 28.06 26.26 -25.62
CA SER A 71 28.26 27.19 -26.76
C SER A 71 27.34 27.15 -28.00
N GLY A 72 26.78 28.31 -28.34
CA GLY A 72 26.69 28.78 -29.73
C GLY A 72 25.29 29.14 -30.23
N GLN A 73 24.97 30.44 -30.25
CA GLN A 73 23.83 31.01 -30.97
C GLN A 73 24.11 31.01 -32.48
N GLN A 74 23.14 30.58 -33.29
CA GLN A 74 22.98 31.07 -34.65
C GLN A 74 21.51 30.96 -35.09
N GLU A 75 20.91 32.13 -35.33
CA GLU A 75 19.56 32.33 -35.84
C GLU A 75 19.64 32.27 -37.38
N GLU A 76 19.01 31.27 -37.99
CA GLU A 76 18.95 31.09 -39.45
C GLU A 76 17.49 31.09 -39.93
N GLU A 77 17.27 31.89 -40.95
CA GLU A 77 16.01 32.31 -41.55
C GLU A 77 15.36 31.16 -42.36
N ALA A 78 14.10 30.81 -42.03
CA ALA A 78 13.39 29.70 -42.65
C ALA A 78 12.76 30.08 -44.02
N PRO A 79 12.86 29.22 -45.06
CA PRO A 79 12.17 29.43 -46.31
C PRO A 79 10.71 28.92 -46.25
N LEU A 80 9.80 29.67 -46.88
CA LEU A 80 8.39 29.29 -47.09
C LEU A 80 8.26 28.05 -47.97
N THR A 81 7.80 26.94 -47.39
CA THR A 81 7.46 25.69 -48.09
C THR A 81 5.96 25.63 -48.43
N THR A 82 5.70 25.32 -49.69
CA THR A 82 4.39 25.06 -50.31
C THR A 82 3.69 23.85 -49.68
N ALA A 83 2.41 23.99 -49.35
CA ALA A 83 1.59 22.93 -48.75
C ALA A 83 1.31 21.77 -49.74
N THR A 84 1.79 20.58 -49.42
CA THR A 84 1.42 19.30 -50.05
C THR A 84 0.08 18.81 -49.46
N PRO A 85 -0.86 18.29 -50.27
CA PRO A 85 -2.13 17.79 -49.75
C PRO A 85 -1.92 16.52 -48.92
N THR A 86 -2.22 16.60 -47.62
CA THR A 86 -2.20 15.49 -46.66
C THR A 86 -3.31 14.48 -46.99
N LEU A 87 -2.92 13.24 -47.30
CA LEU A 87 -3.86 12.12 -47.40
C LEU A 87 -4.45 11.82 -46.03
N ARG A 88 -5.78 11.70 -45.98
CA ARG A 88 -6.56 11.41 -44.78
C ARG A 88 -6.16 10.02 -44.25
N PRO A 89 -5.79 9.86 -42.96
CA PRO A 89 -5.52 8.55 -42.38
C PRO A 89 -6.79 7.69 -42.44
N THR A 90 -6.66 6.48 -42.96
CA THR A 90 -7.69 5.44 -42.86
C THR A 90 -7.84 5.08 -41.38
N VAL A 91 -8.99 5.37 -40.79
CA VAL A 91 -9.30 5.04 -39.39
C VAL A 91 -9.38 3.52 -39.27
N GLN A 92 -8.39 2.93 -38.61
CA GLN A 92 -8.38 1.51 -38.27
C GLN A 92 -9.48 1.26 -37.21
N PRO A 93 -10.32 0.22 -37.36
CA PRO A 93 -11.39 -0.03 -36.39
C PRO A 93 -10.80 -0.25 -35.00
N SER A 94 -11.25 0.56 -34.05
CA SER A 94 -10.93 0.42 -32.63
C SER A 94 -11.45 -0.92 -32.14
N LEU A 95 -10.56 -1.77 -31.63
CA LEU A 95 -10.96 -3.01 -30.96
C LEU A 95 -11.82 -2.63 -29.75
N THR A 96 -13.03 -3.18 -29.68
CA THR A 96 -13.87 -3.08 -28.49
C THR A 96 -13.18 -3.84 -27.35
N PRO A 97 -12.93 -3.25 -26.18
CA PRO A 97 -12.31 -3.97 -25.07
C PRO A 97 -13.22 -5.13 -24.67
N THR A 98 -12.72 -6.36 -24.79
CA THR A 98 -13.40 -7.55 -24.30
C THR A 98 -13.36 -7.49 -22.78
N LEU A 99 -14.52 -7.36 -22.12
CA LEU A 99 -14.62 -7.43 -20.68
C LEU A 99 -14.09 -8.80 -20.21
N LYS A 100 -13.07 -8.79 -19.34
CA LYS A 100 -12.59 -9.99 -18.67
C LYS A 100 -13.77 -10.58 -17.86
N PRO A 101 -14.05 -11.88 -17.95
CA PRO A 101 -15.08 -12.50 -17.12
C PRO A 101 -14.80 -12.25 -15.64
N ALA A 102 -15.84 -11.92 -14.88
CA ALA A 102 -15.72 -11.76 -13.43
C ALA A 102 -15.23 -13.07 -12.80
N VAL A 103 -14.24 -12.98 -11.91
CA VAL A 103 -13.73 -14.12 -11.13
C VAL A 103 -14.84 -14.62 -10.21
N ALA A 104 -15.06 -15.92 -10.18
CA ALA A 104 -16.05 -16.54 -9.30
C ALA A 104 -15.40 -16.98 -7.99
N HIS A 105 -15.81 -16.35 -6.89
CA HIS A 105 -15.37 -16.69 -5.53
C HIS A 105 -16.23 -17.81 -4.94
N VAL A 106 -15.58 -18.83 -4.35
CA VAL A 106 -16.27 -20.02 -3.81
C VAL A 106 -16.11 -20.14 -2.29
N GLN A 107 -15.08 -19.51 -1.73
CA GLN A 107 -14.80 -19.49 -0.29
C GLN A 107 -14.66 -18.04 0.19
N PHE A 108 -15.29 -17.76 1.33
CA PHE A 108 -15.24 -16.45 1.96
C PHE A 108 -14.73 -16.59 3.40
N PRO A 109 -13.98 -15.61 3.93
CA PRO A 109 -13.66 -15.58 5.34
C PRO A 109 -14.93 -15.56 6.18
N GLY A 110 -14.93 -16.39 7.23
CA GLY A 110 -16.07 -16.58 8.12
C GLY A 110 -15.99 -15.70 9.36
N GLY A 111 -16.66 -16.15 10.43
CA GLY A 111 -16.58 -15.52 11.74
C GLY A 111 -15.17 -15.64 12.33
N ILE A 112 -14.66 -14.54 12.88
CA ILE A 112 -13.40 -14.49 13.60
C ILE A 112 -13.62 -15.02 15.02
N LYS A 113 -12.79 -15.97 15.47
CA LYS A 113 -12.87 -16.49 16.85
C LYS A 113 -12.44 -15.43 17.87
N GLU A 114 -12.99 -15.48 19.08
CA GLU A 114 -12.62 -14.55 20.16
C GLU A 114 -11.18 -14.70 20.63
N LYS A 115 -10.71 -15.94 20.78
CA LYS A 115 -9.37 -16.23 21.29
C LYS A 115 -8.30 -15.76 20.29
N VAL A 116 -7.36 -14.94 20.77
CA VAL A 116 -6.11 -14.61 20.07
C VAL A 116 -5.10 -15.73 20.32
N ASP A 117 -4.45 -16.23 19.26
CA ASP A 117 -3.45 -17.28 19.39
C ASP A 117 -2.06 -16.71 19.67
N THR A 118 -1.71 -15.65 18.96
CA THR A 118 -0.46 -14.90 19.14
C THR A 118 -0.69 -13.43 18.80
N TYR A 119 0.13 -12.55 19.35
CA TYR A 119 0.03 -11.12 19.12
C TYR A 119 1.40 -10.46 19.27
N VAL A 120 1.52 -9.27 18.70
CA VAL A 120 2.60 -8.32 18.96
C VAL A 120 1.98 -7.01 19.42
N LYS A 121 2.64 -6.36 20.39
CA LYS A 121 2.38 -4.96 20.73
C LYS A 121 3.54 -4.16 20.21
N ASP A 122 3.24 -3.00 19.69
CA ASP A 122 4.27 -2.10 19.20
C ASP A 122 4.37 -0.84 20.06
N ARG A 123 5.28 0.05 19.69
CA ARG A 123 5.32 1.38 20.26
C ARG A 123 4.13 2.19 19.73
N ASP A 124 3.60 3.05 20.59
CA ASP A 124 2.60 4.06 20.21
C ASP A 124 3.36 5.39 20.14
N SER A 125 3.53 5.91 18.92
CA SER A 125 4.24 7.17 18.68
C SER A 125 3.40 8.41 18.99
N SER A 126 2.08 8.27 19.19
CA SER A 126 1.18 9.40 19.47
C SER A 126 1.55 10.15 20.76
N GLU A 127 2.14 9.46 21.74
CA GLU A 127 2.56 10.05 23.02
C GLU A 127 3.56 11.21 22.85
N TYR A 128 4.39 11.15 21.80
CA TYR A 128 5.43 12.13 21.52
C TYR A 128 5.28 12.80 20.14
N ALA A 129 4.15 12.57 19.46
CA ALA A 129 3.91 13.08 18.11
C ALA A 129 4.00 14.61 18.01
N ALA A 130 3.56 15.34 19.04
CA ALA A 130 3.62 16.81 19.06
C ALA A 130 5.05 17.38 19.05
N ASP A 131 6.02 16.59 19.51
CA ASP A 131 7.44 16.94 19.51
C ASP A 131 8.15 16.43 18.24
N GLY A 132 7.45 15.68 17.37
CA GLY A 132 8.02 15.11 16.15
C GLY A 132 9.10 14.07 16.43
N ILE A 133 8.89 13.21 17.45
CA ILE A 133 9.85 12.18 17.88
C ILE A 133 9.15 10.86 18.23
N THR A 134 9.92 9.77 18.25
CA THR A 134 9.53 8.48 18.83
C THR A 134 10.74 7.71 19.38
N TYR A 135 10.52 6.58 20.05
CA TYR A 135 11.53 5.76 20.72
C TYR A 135 11.46 4.26 20.38
N GLY A 136 10.62 3.87 19.41
CA GLY A 136 10.50 2.47 18.94
C GLY A 136 11.48 2.08 17.82
N ASP A 137 12.08 3.07 17.15
CA ASP A 137 12.86 2.85 15.93
C ASP A 137 14.17 2.11 16.23
N ASP A 138 14.30 0.91 15.67
CA ASP A 138 15.51 0.11 15.64
C ASP A 138 15.88 -0.22 14.19
N TYR A 139 16.37 0.81 13.50
CA TYR A 139 16.81 0.72 12.11
C TYR A 139 17.81 -0.40 11.85
N ARG A 140 18.64 -0.73 12.86
CA ARG A 140 19.63 -1.79 12.73
C ARG A 140 18.98 -3.17 12.63
N ASN A 141 17.81 -3.36 13.24
CA ASN A 141 17.14 -4.65 13.32
C ASN A 141 15.85 -4.72 12.48
N ASN A 142 15.70 -3.84 11.50
CA ASN A 142 14.52 -3.74 10.62
C ASN A 142 13.17 -3.60 11.35
N VAL A 143 13.19 -2.95 12.53
CA VAL A 143 11.97 -2.57 13.26
C VAL A 143 11.88 -1.06 13.17
N LEU A 144 11.01 -0.57 12.30
CA LEU A 144 10.99 0.82 11.87
C LEU A 144 9.77 1.51 12.46
N GLU A 145 9.98 2.39 13.43
CA GLU A 145 8.91 3.18 14.06
C GLU A 145 8.93 4.58 13.44
N ARG A 146 8.39 4.71 12.22
CA ARG A 146 8.51 5.94 11.41
C ARG A 146 7.17 6.44 10.85
N PRO A 147 6.08 6.53 11.66
CA PRO A 147 4.80 7.08 11.21
C PRO A 147 4.83 8.62 11.11
N PHE A 148 5.86 9.16 10.45
CA PHE A 148 6.11 10.58 10.30
C PHE A 148 6.57 10.90 8.87
N THR A 149 6.16 12.05 8.36
CA THR A 149 6.64 12.56 7.07
C THR A 149 8.14 12.89 7.10
N SER A 150 8.80 12.77 5.95
CA SER A 150 10.21 13.15 5.77
C SER A 150 10.50 14.59 6.20
N GLU A 151 11.58 14.78 6.96
CA GLU A 151 12.15 16.03 7.49
C GLU A 151 11.26 16.86 8.41
N VAL A 152 10.00 17.09 8.04
CA VAL A 152 9.04 17.92 8.78
C VAL A 152 8.48 17.20 10.01
N MET A 153 8.56 15.87 10.05
CA MET A 153 8.10 15.04 11.16
C MET A 153 6.61 15.23 11.49
N VAL A 154 5.76 15.37 10.47
CA VAL A 154 4.29 15.37 10.67
C VAL A 154 3.85 13.95 10.94
N TYR A 155 3.26 13.73 12.11
CA TYR A 155 2.77 12.43 12.55
C TYR A 155 1.57 11.93 11.71
N GLN A 156 1.53 10.63 11.46
CA GLN A 156 0.52 9.91 10.69
C GLN A 156 0.00 8.71 11.50
N GLY A 157 -0.91 8.94 12.44
CA GLY A 157 -1.46 7.88 13.31
C GLY A 157 -2.23 6.77 12.58
N GLY A 158 -2.61 7.00 11.32
CA GLY A 158 -3.17 5.95 10.45
C GLY A 158 -2.13 4.97 9.88
N LEU A 159 -0.85 5.18 10.18
CA LEU A 159 0.27 4.28 9.89
C LEU A 159 0.84 3.66 11.17
N ASP A 160 0.81 4.39 12.28
CA ASP A 160 1.30 3.95 13.59
C ASP A 160 0.55 2.69 14.08
N ILE A 161 1.18 1.53 13.96
CA ILE A 161 0.67 0.24 14.42
C ILE A 161 0.91 0.16 15.91
N ILE A 162 -0.14 -0.04 16.70
CA ILE A 162 0.00 -0.18 18.17
C ILE A 162 -0.08 -1.64 18.62
N ARG A 163 -0.66 -2.50 17.79
CA ARG A 163 -0.89 -3.91 18.09
C ARG A 163 -1.29 -4.68 16.84
N VAL A 164 -0.86 -5.94 16.77
CA VAL A 164 -1.43 -6.90 15.82
C VAL A 164 -1.82 -8.19 16.53
N ASN A 165 -3.03 -8.67 16.27
CA ASN A 165 -3.51 -9.97 16.75
C ASN A 165 -3.57 -10.96 15.59
N LEU A 166 -3.03 -12.15 15.79
CA LEU A 166 -3.19 -13.27 14.88
C LEU A 166 -4.15 -14.31 15.49
N LYS A 167 -5.12 -14.73 14.67
CA LYS A 167 -6.15 -15.72 15.03
C LYS A 167 -6.18 -16.79 13.95
N VAL A 168 -5.62 -17.95 14.26
CA VAL A 168 -5.44 -19.06 13.33
C VAL A 168 -6.62 -20.02 13.41
N GLY A 169 -7.30 -20.21 12.29
CA GLY A 169 -8.39 -21.18 12.12
C GLY A 169 -7.99 -22.32 11.19
N PRO A 170 -8.87 -23.33 11.02
CA PRO A 170 -8.59 -24.47 10.16
C PRO A 170 -8.57 -24.13 8.67
N THR A 171 -9.32 -23.10 8.25
CA THR A 171 -9.37 -22.65 6.85
C THR A 171 -8.77 -21.26 6.69
N TRP A 172 -8.96 -20.40 7.68
CA TRP A 172 -8.59 -18.99 7.62
C TRP A 172 -7.72 -18.63 8.80
N THR A 173 -6.64 -17.91 8.54
CA THR A 173 -5.93 -17.11 9.53
C THR A 173 -6.33 -15.65 9.36
N TYR A 174 -6.57 -14.97 10.48
CA TYR A 174 -6.91 -13.56 10.51
C TYR A 174 -5.83 -12.78 11.24
N ALA A 175 -5.29 -11.77 10.58
CA ALA A 175 -4.55 -10.70 11.25
C ALA A 175 -5.46 -9.49 11.44
N ILE A 176 -5.39 -8.91 12.63
CA ILE A 176 -6.09 -7.67 12.97
C ILE A 176 -5.03 -6.64 13.35
N ILE A 177 -4.83 -5.65 12.49
CA ILE A 177 -3.84 -4.59 12.65
C ILE A 177 -4.55 -3.39 13.27
N TYR A 178 -4.16 -3.03 14.49
CA TYR A 178 -4.67 -1.87 15.21
C TYR A 178 -3.69 -0.72 15.08
N LEU A 179 -4.23 0.45 14.78
CA LEU A 179 -3.50 1.69 14.55
C LEU A 179 -3.79 2.69 15.67
N ALA A 180 -2.91 3.68 15.84
CA ALA A 180 -3.08 4.73 16.84
C ALA A 180 -4.31 5.61 16.55
N ASP A 181 -4.55 5.94 15.28
CA ASP A 181 -5.73 6.68 14.83
C ASP A 181 -6.70 5.81 14.00
N ASN A 182 -7.94 6.31 13.86
CA ASN A 182 -8.90 5.72 12.93
C ASN A 182 -8.32 5.65 11.51
N LEU A 183 -8.60 4.55 10.81
CA LEU A 183 -8.27 4.44 9.39
C LEU A 183 -8.88 5.61 8.62
N PRO A 184 -8.11 6.36 7.83
CA PRO A 184 -8.65 7.47 7.03
C PRO A 184 -9.54 6.95 5.91
N THR A 185 -10.52 7.74 5.47
CA THR A 185 -11.49 7.31 4.45
C THR A 185 -10.91 7.21 3.04
N THR A 186 -9.77 7.85 2.81
CA THR A 186 -9.04 7.91 1.53
C THR A 186 -7.55 8.00 1.81
N GLY A 187 -6.73 7.50 0.90
CA GLY A 187 -5.27 7.58 1.01
C GLY A 187 -4.60 6.57 0.11
N THR A 188 -3.27 6.59 0.11
CA THR A 188 -2.42 5.69 -0.66
C THR A 188 -1.82 4.57 0.19
N MET A 189 -1.98 4.64 1.52
CA MET A 189 -1.36 3.71 2.45
C MET A 189 -1.65 2.25 2.12
N LYS A 190 -0.62 1.45 2.30
CA LYS A 190 -0.68 -0.01 2.27
C LYS A 190 -0.43 -0.56 3.67
N TYR A 191 -1.02 -1.70 3.94
CA TYR A 191 -0.86 -2.45 5.17
C TYR A 191 -0.60 -3.90 4.82
N GLY A 192 0.20 -4.59 5.61
CA GLY A 192 0.49 -5.98 5.28
C GLY A 192 1.03 -6.82 6.41
N LEU A 193 1.28 -8.07 6.04
CA LEU A 193 1.94 -9.09 6.83
C LEU A 193 3.10 -9.65 6.03
N GLU A 194 4.21 -9.84 6.70
CA GLU A 194 5.30 -10.67 6.23
C GLU A 194 5.26 -11.99 6.99
N LEU A 195 5.47 -13.11 6.29
CA LEU A 195 5.40 -14.47 6.79
C LEU A 195 6.72 -15.18 6.48
N ASP A 196 7.35 -15.76 7.50
CA ASP A 196 8.62 -16.49 7.45
C ASP A 196 8.35 -17.92 7.95
N LEU A 197 8.32 -18.87 7.03
CA LEU A 197 7.89 -20.26 7.21
C LEU A 197 9.01 -21.18 7.68
N ASP A 198 10.27 -20.78 7.52
CA ASP A 198 11.44 -21.58 7.87
C ASP A 198 12.26 -21.01 9.04
N GLU A 199 11.79 -19.90 9.62
CA GLU A 199 12.34 -19.21 10.80
C GLU A 199 13.74 -18.62 10.56
N ASN A 200 14.09 -18.33 9.30
CA ASN A 200 15.44 -17.90 8.92
C ASN A 200 15.65 -16.37 8.98
N GLY A 201 14.58 -15.59 9.15
CA GLY A 201 14.63 -14.13 9.19
C GLY A 201 14.32 -13.43 7.87
N ARG A 202 14.15 -14.15 6.77
CA ARG A 202 13.64 -13.67 5.48
C ARG A 202 12.19 -14.07 5.36
N GLY A 203 11.36 -13.23 4.76
CA GLY A 203 9.96 -13.58 4.56
C GLY A 203 9.81 -14.39 3.27
N ASP A 204 9.09 -15.52 3.34
CA ASP A 204 8.70 -16.28 2.15
C ASP A 204 7.49 -15.65 1.46
N TYR A 205 6.59 -15.03 2.22
CA TYR A 205 5.39 -14.40 1.68
C TYR A 205 5.13 -13.00 2.25
N LEU A 206 4.75 -12.09 1.36
CA LEU A 206 4.21 -10.79 1.70
C LEU A 206 2.75 -10.69 1.29
N ILE A 207 1.87 -10.47 2.26
CA ILE A 207 0.47 -10.13 2.00
C ILE A 207 0.33 -8.62 2.17
N GLN A 208 0.00 -7.90 1.09
CA GLN A 208 -0.27 -6.46 1.14
C GLN A 208 -1.71 -6.15 0.74
N ALA A 209 -2.29 -5.15 1.39
CA ALA A 209 -3.57 -4.58 1.02
C ALA A 209 -3.47 -3.06 0.97
N SER A 210 -4.05 -2.46 -0.08
CA SER A 210 -4.32 -1.02 -0.05
C SER A 210 -5.36 -0.68 1.01
N LEU A 211 -5.42 0.57 1.44
CA LEU A 211 -6.42 1.08 2.38
C LEU A 211 -7.83 0.54 2.10
N PRO A 212 -8.37 -0.36 2.96
CA PRO A 212 -9.69 -0.91 2.73
C PRO A 212 -10.77 0.15 2.97
N THR A 213 -11.76 0.20 2.08
CA THR A 213 -12.90 1.13 2.17
C THR A 213 -14.18 0.43 2.64
N SER A 214 -14.26 -0.89 2.50
CA SER A 214 -15.43 -1.70 2.85
C SER A 214 -15.34 -2.27 4.27
N LEU A 215 -16.49 -2.40 4.93
CA LEU A 215 -16.67 -3.19 6.16
C LEU A 215 -16.92 -4.68 5.87
N GLU A 216 -17.22 -5.01 4.61
CA GLU A 216 -17.40 -6.38 4.13
C GLU A 216 -16.09 -6.91 3.55
N TRP A 217 -15.88 -8.23 3.67
CA TRP A 217 -14.74 -8.92 3.06
C TRP A 217 -14.74 -8.70 1.54
N ASN A 218 -13.60 -8.28 1.02
CA ASN A 218 -13.36 -8.16 -0.43
C ASN A 218 -11.92 -8.57 -0.74
N VAL A 219 -11.68 -8.93 -1.99
CA VAL A 219 -10.33 -9.22 -2.51
C VAL A 219 -9.67 -7.99 -3.12
N ASP A 220 -10.42 -6.91 -3.35
CA ASP A 220 -9.98 -5.75 -4.10
C ASP A 220 -8.72 -5.12 -3.50
N ASN A 221 -7.68 -4.96 -4.32
CA ASN A 221 -6.39 -4.38 -3.95
C ASN A 221 -5.65 -5.15 -2.83
N VAL A 222 -5.92 -6.45 -2.72
CA VAL A 222 -5.13 -7.40 -1.92
C VAL A 222 -4.22 -8.17 -2.85
N GLN A 223 -2.95 -8.26 -2.47
CA GLN A 223 -1.94 -8.97 -3.23
C GLN A 223 -1.12 -9.86 -2.31
N VAL A 224 -0.70 -11.01 -2.83
CA VAL A 224 0.25 -11.90 -2.16
C VAL A 224 1.44 -12.09 -3.07
N TYR A 225 2.63 -11.85 -2.53
CA TYR A 225 3.90 -12.06 -3.19
C TYR A 225 4.67 -13.17 -2.47
N GLU A 226 5.45 -13.92 -3.24
CA GLU A 226 6.38 -14.95 -2.80
C GLU A 226 7.80 -14.47 -3.10
N ASP A 227 8.71 -14.66 -2.15
CA ASP A 227 10.16 -14.59 -2.34
C ASP A 227 10.64 -15.97 -2.78
N LYS A 228 10.85 -16.15 -4.08
CA LYS A 228 11.11 -17.47 -4.67
C LYS A 228 12.59 -17.83 -4.67
N ASP A 229 13.47 -16.85 -4.69
CA ASP A 229 14.92 -17.01 -4.58
C ASP A 229 15.45 -16.96 -3.14
N GLU A 230 14.58 -16.70 -2.16
CA GLU A 230 14.85 -16.70 -0.72
C GLU A 230 15.92 -15.66 -0.35
N ASP A 231 15.89 -14.49 -1.00
CA ASP A 231 16.92 -13.46 -0.91
C ASP A 231 16.43 -12.05 -0.57
N VAL A 232 15.18 -11.88 -0.12
CA VAL A 232 14.67 -10.60 0.41
C VAL A 232 15.65 -9.97 1.41
N GLY A 233 16.04 -8.72 1.15
CA GLY A 233 16.94 -7.93 2.01
C GLY A 233 18.42 -8.30 1.90
N GLY A 234 19.22 -7.87 2.87
CA GLY A 234 20.67 -8.02 2.87
C GLY A 234 21.18 -9.44 3.10
N LYS A 235 22.50 -9.60 3.28
CA LYS A 235 23.14 -10.88 3.66
C LYS A 235 22.79 -11.33 5.06
N SER A 236 22.49 -10.37 5.94
CA SER A 236 22.21 -10.57 7.36
C SER A 236 20.70 -10.39 7.59
N PRO A 237 19.90 -11.47 7.69
CA PRO A 237 18.44 -11.32 7.83
C PRO A 237 18.06 -10.45 9.03
N MET A 238 17.12 -9.53 8.81
CA MET A 238 16.66 -8.53 9.79
C MET A 238 17.77 -7.63 10.34
N ARG A 239 18.97 -7.59 9.75
CA ARG A 239 20.08 -6.77 10.24
C ARG A 239 20.65 -5.94 9.11
N ASN A 240 20.74 -4.64 9.36
CA ASN A 240 21.19 -3.70 8.35
C ASN A 240 22.60 -4.06 7.83
N ASP A 241 22.71 -4.22 6.53
CA ASP A 241 23.95 -4.34 5.78
C ASP A 241 24.28 -3.00 5.09
N PRO A 242 25.51 -2.82 4.54
CA PRO A 242 25.79 -1.69 3.68
C PRO A 242 24.88 -1.71 2.43
N PRO A 243 24.37 -0.55 1.97
CA PRO A 243 23.53 -0.51 0.78
C PRO A 243 24.17 -1.12 -0.45
N ASP A 244 23.39 -1.94 -1.14
CA ASP A 244 23.78 -2.67 -2.34
C ASP A 244 22.64 -2.63 -3.37
N GLU A 245 22.92 -2.12 -4.57
CA GLU A 245 21.93 -1.98 -5.65
C GLU A 245 21.54 -3.32 -6.28
N THR A 246 22.20 -4.42 -5.91
CA THR A 246 21.83 -5.76 -6.40
C THR A 246 20.80 -6.46 -5.52
N LEU A 247 20.42 -5.88 -4.38
CA LEU A 247 19.36 -6.43 -3.53
C LEU A 247 17.99 -6.26 -4.19
N ASN A 248 17.10 -7.20 -3.93
CA ASN A 248 15.69 -7.19 -4.29
C ASN A 248 14.85 -7.35 -3.02
N GLY A 249 13.54 -7.36 -3.22
CA GLY A 249 12.60 -7.94 -2.28
C GLY A 249 11.67 -8.87 -3.06
N TYR A 250 10.41 -8.96 -2.66
CA TYR A 250 9.47 -9.90 -3.26
C TYR A 250 9.21 -9.67 -4.75
N GLU A 251 9.30 -10.74 -5.52
CA GLU A 251 9.37 -10.71 -6.98
C GLU A 251 8.34 -11.61 -7.69
N THR A 252 7.73 -12.55 -6.97
CA THR A 252 6.72 -13.46 -7.53
C THR A 252 5.31 -13.11 -7.04
N LEU A 253 4.49 -12.47 -7.89
CA LEU A 253 3.07 -12.23 -7.61
C LEU A 253 2.25 -13.52 -7.75
N VAL A 254 1.69 -14.04 -6.65
CA VAL A 254 0.91 -15.29 -6.62
C VAL A 254 -0.60 -15.06 -6.51
N PHE A 255 -1.01 -13.90 -6.04
CA PHE A 255 -2.41 -13.48 -5.96
C PHE A 255 -2.56 -11.97 -6.16
N ASP A 256 -3.52 -11.55 -6.98
CA ASP A 256 -3.83 -10.14 -7.24
C ASP A 256 -5.33 -9.92 -7.37
N SER A 257 -5.96 -9.41 -6.33
CA SER A 257 -7.37 -9.00 -6.35
C SER A 257 -8.33 -10.08 -6.84
N GLY A 258 -8.14 -11.32 -6.37
CA GLY A 258 -8.91 -12.49 -6.80
C GLY A 258 -8.35 -13.20 -8.03
N GLU A 259 -7.32 -12.67 -8.66
CA GLU A 259 -6.59 -13.36 -9.72
C GLU A 259 -5.44 -14.19 -9.14
N GLY A 260 -5.25 -15.41 -9.64
CA GLY A 260 -4.23 -16.32 -9.14
C GLY A 260 -4.66 -17.77 -9.31
N ALA A 261 -3.83 -18.70 -8.82
CA ALA A 261 -4.21 -20.12 -8.78
C ALA A 261 -5.40 -20.37 -7.86
N ASP A 262 -5.51 -19.56 -6.79
CA ASP A 262 -6.61 -19.57 -5.85
C ASP A 262 -7.25 -18.19 -5.78
N PRO A 263 -8.45 -17.99 -6.35
CA PRO A 263 -9.12 -16.70 -6.37
C PRO A 263 -9.62 -16.25 -4.99
N ASP A 264 -9.53 -17.11 -3.98
CA ASP A 264 -9.98 -16.84 -2.62
C ASP A 264 -8.80 -16.83 -1.63
N LEU A 265 -7.54 -16.70 -2.09
CA LEU A 265 -6.37 -16.86 -1.23
C LEU A 265 -6.33 -15.87 -0.06
N ALA A 266 -6.62 -14.59 -0.34
CA ALA A 266 -6.52 -13.51 0.64
C ALA A 266 -7.63 -12.46 0.46
N TRP A 267 -8.05 -11.88 1.59
CA TRP A 267 -9.15 -10.92 1.69
C TRP A 267 -8.82 -9.83 2.69
N VAL A 268 -9.39 -8.65 2.49
CA VAL A 268 -9.24 -7.52 3.41
C VAL A 268 -10.60 -6.90 3.72
N ARG A 269 -10.70 -6.26 4.88
CA ARG A 269 -11.76 -5.30 5.21
C ARG A 269 -11.31 -4.34 6.31
N ARG A 270 -12.05 -3.24 6.46
CA ARG A 270 -12.06 -2.48 7.71
C ARG A 270 -12.70 -3.32 8.80
N ASN A 271 -12.20 -3.20 10.03
CA ASN A 271 -12.83 -3.84 11.16
C ASN A 271 -14.18 -3.14 11.46
N PRO A 272 -15.32 -3.86 11.40
CA PRO A 272 -16.63 -3.25 11.68
C PRO A 272 -16.81 -2.84 13.14
N ASP A 273 -16.03 -3.42 14.06
CA ASP A 273 -16.17 -3.22 15.50
C ASP A 273 -15.21 -2.15 16.04
N GLU A 274 -14.10 -1.88 15.35
CA GLU A 274 -13.02 -0.99 15.80
C GLU A 274 -12.44 -0.17 14.63
N LEU A 275 -12.79 1.12 14.53
CA LEU A 275 -12.51 1.97 13.36
C LEU A 275 -11.01 2.27 13.13
N ASN A 276 -10.18 2.06 14.13
CA ASN A 276 -8.71 2.15 14.06
C ASN A 276 -8.06 0.82 13.69
N SER A 277 -8.79 -0.12 13.08
CA SER A 277 -8.19 -1.38 12.66
C SER A 277 -8.73 -1.89 11.34
N LEU A 278 -7.88 -2.64 10.65
CA LEU A 278 -8.24 -3.45 9.51
C LEU A 278 -8.01 -4.93 9.80
N GLN A 279 -8.60 -5.77 8.97
CA GLN A 279 -8.50 -7.22 9.08
C GLN A 279 -8.05 -7.77 7.74
N ILE A 280 -7.01 -8.59 7.77
CA ILE A 280 -6.54 -9.38 6.63
C ILE A 280 -6.87 -10.84 6.96
N ALA A 281 -7.55 -11.53 6.06
CA ALA A 281 -7.77 -12.97 6.13
C ALA A 281 -7.01 -13.65 4.99
N PHE A 282 -6.30 -14.72 5.29
CA PHE A 282 -5.65 -15.56 4.29
C PHE A 282 -5.86 -17.02 4.60
N LYS A 283 -5.84 -17.87 3.57
CA LYS A 283 -6.04 -19.30 3.78
C LYS A 283 -4.89 -19.88 4.60
N THR A 284 -5.22 -20.65 5.63
CA THR A 284 -4.22 -21.27 6.51
C THR A 284 -3.27 -22.19 5.74
N GLU A 285 -3.71 -22.75 4.61
CA GLU A 285 -2.85 -23.60 3.77
C GLU A 285 -1.66 -22.86 3.16
N LEU A 286 -1.70 -21.53 3.04
CA LEU A 286 -0.58 -20.70 2.55
C LEU A 286 0.69 -20.90 3.39
N VAL A 287 0.53 -21.06 4.71
CA VAL A 287 1.63 -21.23 5.67
C VAL A 287 1.87 -22.69 6.05
N GLY A 288 1.07 -23.61 5.51
CA GLY A 288 1.13 -25.03 5.82
C GLY A 288 0.80 -25.39 7.28
N ASP A 289 1.25 -26.58 7.69
CA ASP A 289 1.02 -27.14 9.04
C ASP A 289 2.20 -26.89 10.00
N THR A 290 3.27 -26.26 9.54
CA THR A 290 4.45 -25.94 10.34
C THR A 290 4.24 -24.65 11.13
N GLY A 291 5.09 -24.44 12.15
CA GLY A 291 5.20 -23.13 12.77
C GLY A 291 5.79 -22.12 11.78
N TYR A 292 5.53 -20.83 12.02
CA TYR A 292 6.04 -19.73 11.21
C TYR A 292 6.19 -18.47 12.07
N MET A 293 7.04 -17.57 11.62
CA MET A 293 7.19 -16.22 12.12
C MET A 293 6.39 -15.23 11.27
N TRP A 294 6.01 -14.11 11.86
CA TRP A 294 5.25 -13.08 11.16
C TRP A 294 5.48 -11.70 11.78
N SER A 295 5.44 -10.67 10.94
CA SER A 295 5.42 -9.25 11.32
C SER A 295 4.33 -8.54 10.52
N ALA A 296 3.92 -7.37 10.99
CA ALA A 296 3.06 -6.48 10.24
C ALA A 296 3.77 -5.17 9.94
N TRP A 297 3.27 -4.48 8.94
CA TRP A 297 3.79 -3.20 8.50
C TRP A 297 2.70 -2.31 7.91
N SER A 298 2.99 -1.02 7.87
CA SER A 298 2.22 0.00 7.18
C SER A 298 3.16 0.90 6.38
N ASP A 299 2.75 1.32 5.18
CA ASP A 299 3.61 2.10 4.29
C ASP A 299 2.80 3.11 3.46
N ASP A 300 3.19 4.38 3.49
CA ASP A 300 2.71 5.45 2.61
C ASP A 300 3.86 6.16 1.87
N SER A 301 5.02 5.51 1.81
CA SER A 301 6.26 6.02 1.22
C SER A 301 6.54 5.41 -0.15
N TYR A 302 7.57 4.57 -0.28
CA TYR A 302 7.97 3.98 -1.55
C TYR A 302 6.97 2.93 -2.04
N GLN A 303 6.44 2.11 -1.13
CA GLN A 303 5.53 1.00 -1.44
C GLN A 303 6.06 0.08 -2.54
N ALA A 304 7.38 -0.01 -2.62
CA ALA A 304 8.16 -0.60 -3.69
C ALA A 304 8.71 -1.93 -3.18
N LEU A 305 8.21 -3.03 -3.74
CA LEU A 305 8.49 -4.37 -3.25
C LEU A 305 9.91 -4.82 -3.54
N ASP A 306 10.53 -4.27 -4.58
CA ASP A 306 11.94 -4.44 -4.92
C ASP A 306 12.88 -3.77 -3.91
N LEU A 307 12.36 -2.84 -3.10
CA LEU A 307 13.09 -2.19 -2.02
C LEU A 307 12.75 -2.77 -0.64
N TRP A 308 12.04 -3.91 -0.57
CA TRP A 308 11.70 -4.49 0.74
C TRP A 308 12.95 -4.67 1.61
N ASP A 309 12.76 -4.58 2.93
CA ASP A 309 13.84 -4.32 3.89
C ASP A 309 14.56 -2.99 3.63
N TYR A 310 13.80 -1.87 3.62
CA TYR A 310 14.32 -0.51 3.36
C TYR A 310 15.62 -0.19 4.11
N HIS A 311 15.82 -0.76 5.29
CA HIS A 311 17.03 -0.57 6.09
C HIS A 311 18.34 -1.04 5.43
N ASP A 312 18.26 -1.95 4.45
CA ASP A 312 19.37 -2.44 3.65
C ASP A 312 19.58 -1.62 2.38
N HIS A 313 18.57 -0.89 1.90
CA HIS A 313 18.67 -0.06 0.70
C HIS A 313 19.16 1.36 0.98
N PHE A 314 19.09 1.79 2.25
CA PHE A 314 19.47 3.13 2.66
C PHE A 314 20.43 3.09 3.85
N SER A 315 21.49 3.89 3.81
CA SER A 315 22.32 4.09 5.02
C SER A 315 21.52 4.86 6.06
N ILE A 316 21.80 4.66 7.35
CA ILE A 316 21.12 5.40 8.43
C ILE A 316 21.26 6.93 8.29
N GLU A 317 22.40 7.41 7.78
CA GLU A 317 22.64 8.83 7.51
C GLU A 317 21.64 9.40 6.48
N SER A 318 21.30 8.58 5.48
CA SER A 318 20.37 8.92 4.39
C SER A 318 18.92 8.67 4.77
N ALA A 319 18.64 7.62 5.55
CA ALA A 319 17.31 7.27 6.03
C ALA A 319 16.82 8.23 7.12
N GLY A 320 17.75 8.78 7.90
CA GLY A 320 17.43 9.62 9.05
C GLY A 320 16.97 8.80 10.26
N SER A 321 16.61 9.50 11.34
CA SER A 321 16.14 8.89 12.59
C SER A 321 15.07 9.75 13.27
N PRO A 322 14.03 9.14 13.87
CA PRO A 322 13.06 9.88 14.66
C PRO A 322 13.54 10.20 16.09
N TYR A 323 14.67 9.65 16.52
CA TYR A 323 15.19 9.86 17.87
C TYR A 323 15.89 11.23 17.97
N PRO A 324 15.48 12.13 18.88
CA PRO A 324 15.99 13.50 18.93
C PRO A 324 17.47 13.61 19.34
N GLY A 325 17.99 12.59 20.05
CA GLY A 325 19.40 12.52 20.41
C GLY A 325 20.29 11.93 19.33
N SER A 326 19.73 11.50 18.19
CA SER A 326 20.49 10.91 17.09
C SER A 326 21.17 12.02 16.28
N PRO A 327 22.45 11.86 15.88
CA PRO A 327 23.07 12.76 14.91
C PRO A 327 22.40 12.70 13.53
N TYR A 328 21.53 11.72 13.30
CA TYR A 328 20.81 11.49 12.05
C TYR A 328 19.38 12.02 12.08
N TYR A 329 18.92 12.65 13.17
CA TYR A 329 17.63 13.33 13.22
C TYR A 329 17.56 14.48 12.20
N PRO A 330 16.41 14.73 11.54
CA PRO A 330 15.13 14.00 11.59
C PRO A 330 15.09 12.76 10.67
N ILE A 331 13.92 12.11 10.56
CA ILE A 331 13.65 11.13 9.50
C ILE A 331 13.86 11.79 8.12
N LYS A 332 14.40 11.05 7.16
CA LYS A 332 14.69 11.51 5.78
C LYS A 332 14.12 10.53 4.76
N ARG A 333 14.96 9.67 4.14
CA ARG A 333 14.56 8.82 3.02
C ARG A 333 13.63 7.69 3.40
N VAL A 334 13.70 7.14 4.61
CA VAL A 334 12.79 6.07 5.06
C VAL A 334 11.83 6.69 6.05
N PHE A 335 10.66 7.09 5.55
CA PHE A 335 9.64 7.88 6.23
C PHE A 335 8.26 7.27 6.00
N SER A 336 7.23 7.73 6.70
CA SER A 336 5.83 7.25 6.53
C SER A 336 5.72 5.73 6.47
N PHE A 337 6.43 5.05 7.37
CA PHE A 337 6.51 3.59 7.43
C PHE A 337 6.47 3.16 8.88
N ASP A 338 5.78 2.07 9.16
CA ASP A 338 5.81 1.45 10.47
C ASP A 338 5.93 -0.07 10.35
N SER A 339 6.69 -0.70 11.23
CA SER A 339 6.77 -2.16 11.30
C SER A 339 6.94 -2.69 12.71
N THR A 340 6.20 -3.77 12.98
CA THR A 340 6.33 -4.50 14.23
C THR A 340 7.57 -5.38 14.20
N CYS A 341 8.17 -5.63 15.37
CA CYS A 341 9.01 -6.83 15.54
C CYS A 341 8.24 -8.12 15.21
N ARG A 342 8.95 -9.21 14.93
CA ARG A 342 8.33 -10.49 14.57
C ARG A 342 7.76 -11.22 15.79
N SER A 343 6.62 -11.86 15.59
CA SER A 343 6.03 -12.85 16.49
C SER A 343 6.02 -14.22 15.80
N TYR A 344 5.43 -15.22 16.45
CA TYR A 344 5.45 -16.60 15.99
C TYR A 344 4.13 -17.32 16.26
N TYR A 345 3.88 -18.38 15.50
CA TYR A 345 2.80 -19.33 15.72
C TYR A 345 3.28 -20.76 15.46
N GLY A 346 2.68 -21.76 16.11
CA GLY A 346 2.89 -23.18 15.79
C GLY A 346 4.19 -23.81 16.30
N PHE A 347 5.14 -23.02 16.83
CA PHE A 347 6.36 -23.54 17.46
C PHE A 347 6.71 -22.81 18.77
N LYS A 348 7.80 -23.24 19.42
CA LYS A 348 8.35 -22.57 20.60
C LYS A 348 9.73 -21.99 20.25
N PRO A 349 9.89 -20.66 20.21
CA PRO A 349 11.16 -20.04 19.93
C PRO A 349 12.24 -20.41 20.93
N LYS A 350 13.46 -20.46 20.41
CA LYS A 350 14.71 -20.61 21.16
C LYS A 350 15.21 -19.26 21.66
N GLY A 351 14.73 -18.16 21.07
CA GLY A 351 15.06 -16.78 21.43
C GLY A 351 16.22 -16.19 20.62
N ASN A 352 16.64 -16.86 19.55
CA ASN A 352 17.71 -16.41 18.64
C ASN A 352 17.23 -16.30 17.19
N GLU A 353 15.92 -16.43 16.97
CA GLU A 353 15.27 -16.21 15.70
C GLU A 353 15.36 -14.71 15.32
N PRO A 354 15.77 -14.36 14.07
CA PRO A 354 15.93 -12.97 13.67
C PRO A 354 14.64 -12.16 13.76
N GLY A 355 14.73 -10.93 14.27
CA GLY A 355 13.59 -10.01 14.37
C GLY A 355 12.55 -10.33 15.45
N LEU A 356 12.68 -11.45 16.18
CA LEU A 356 11.71 -11.84 17.22
C LEU A 356 11.59 -10.78 18.32
N CYS A 357 10.37 -10.41 18.68
CA CYS A 357 10.11 -9.45 19.76
C CYS A 357 10.78 -9.84 21.08
N GLY A 358 11.59 -8.94 21.63
CA GLY A 358 12.29 -9.16 22.90
C GLY A 358 13.49 -10.11 22.80
N SER A 359 13.91 -10.52 21.59
CA SER A 359 15.26 -11.06 21.38
C SER A 359 16.30 -9.97 21.67
N LYS A 360 17.45 -10.36 22.22
CA LYS A 360 18.48 -9.46 22.77
C LYS A 360 19.65 -9.27 21.85
#